data_AF-A0A1M6UMH9-F1
#
_entry.id   AF-A0A1M6UMH9-F1
#
_cell.length_a   1.000
_cell.length_b   1.000
_cell.length_c   1.000
_cell.angle_alpha   90.00
_cell.angle_beta   90.00
_cell.angle_gamma   90.00
#
_symmetry.space_group_name_H-M   'P 1'
#
loop_
_entity.id
_entity.type
_entity.pdbx_description
1 polymer ?
#
loop_
_entity_poly.entity_id
_entity_poly.type
_entity_poly.pdbx_seq_one_letter_code
_entity_poly.pdbx_strand_id
1 'polypeptide(L)'
;MVSNSNKFFLLGALMSVSAFVGCSSEDKVLYTGYESSEIKDGKLVDSRDGNEYGVAYLGGMYWMTENLRYADSSITEALKGNSWCLENDKKECEKLGRLYSWKAAREACPVGWELPTSQNWNQLLSYIDVHNGSEGVGTSLKSLEGWDEDVASPTNRFGFNALAAGRRNNDGETFMSKGKNAFFWSSNNKDDGTAYGWNLRNDNDLLQEGYFYKDHGLSVRCVAKDGSVKVSGSLDSSYIEKIPHNYGTLKYKDVTYRTVKIEGLEWMADNLNFEAEGSHCYNDDKDNCKEFGRLYSFETAQKVCPEGWHLPTSSDITVLLNYDSSSRNLRSKTGWTSNTSTGLNFWGFDAKAAGGKENGDYFDLKMSAYFWIDAKVGDDASALWINYYQDQPSQVKRNAKNEFSVRCVKD
;
A
#
# COMPACT_ATOMS: atom_id res chain seq x y z
N MET A 1 24.98 21.60 67.55
CA MET A 1 24.93 20.97 66.21
C MET A 1 23.50 20.99 65.73
N VAL A 2 23.31 21.42 64.49
CA VAL A 2 22.08 21.70 63.71
C VAL A 2 21.17 20.45 63.70
N SER A 3 19.84 20.44 63.66
CA SER A 3 18.80 21.33 63.11
C SER A 3 17.45 20.94 63.73
N ASN A 4 16.47 21.85 63.83
CA ASN A 4 15.07 21.43 63.78
C ASN A 4 14.13 22.52 63.22
N SER A 5 13.45 22.13 62.14
CA SER A 5 12.14 22.51 61.62
C SER A 5 11.38 23.73 62.21
N ASN A 6 11.01 24.67 61.34
CA ASN A 6 9.87 25.56 61.54
C ASN A 6 8.73 25.19 60.58
N LYS A 7 7.60 24.77 61.17
CA LYS A 7 6.26 24.82 60.55
C LYS A 7 5.59 26.11 61.01
N PHE A 8 4.86 26.82 60.14
CA PHE A 8 3.63 27.50 60.53
C PHE A 8 2.68 27.67 59.32
N PHE A 9 1.42 27.33 59.57
CA PHE A 9 0.23 27.48 58.73
C PHE A 9 -0.25 28.95 58.68
N LEU A 10 -1.04 29.33 57.67
CA LEU A 10 -2.46 29.72 57.79
C LEU A 10 -3.08 30.25 56.47
N LEU A 11 -4.35 29.84 56.21
CA LEU A 11 -5.47 30.53 55.52
C LEU A 11 -5.31 30.88 54.02
N GLY A 12 -6.24 30.64 53.09
CA GLY A 12 -7.64 30.22 53.13
C GLY A 12 -8.32 30.74 51.85
N ALA A 13 -9.30 30.01 51.29
CA ALA A 13 -10.51 30.51 50.61
C ALA A 13 -11.12 29.41 49.71
N LEU A 14 -12.33 28.97 50.06
CA LEU A 14 -13.25 28.26 49.17
C LEU A 14 -13.89 29.26 48.20
N MET A 15 -13.99 28.90 46.92
CA MET A 15 -15.15 29.25 46.10
C MET A 15 -15.56 28.07 45.22
N SER A 16 -16.81 27.68 45.43
CA SER A 16 -17.64 26.78 44.63
C SER A 16 -17.77 27.28 43.20
N VAL A 17 -17.59 26.39 42.21
CA VAL A 17 -18.05 26.63 40.84
C VAL A 17 -19.12 25.61 40.49
N SER A 18 -20.27 26.17 40.15
CA SER A 18 -21.54 25.54 39.84
C SER A 18 -21.45 24.66 38.59
N ALA A 19 -22.11 23.50 38.65
CA ALA A 19 -22.35 22.64 37.51
C ALA A 19 -23.30 23.33 36.51
N PHE A 20 -22.84 23.52 35.28
CA PHE A 20 -23.72 23.67 34.12
C PHE A 20 -23.81 22.31 33.43
N VAL A 21 -25.01 21.74 33.44
CA VAL A 21 -25.40 20.66 32.55
C VAL A 21 -25.69 21.29 31.19
N GLY A 22 -24.79 21.07 30.23
CA GLY A 22 -25.02 21.32 28.81
C GLY A 22 -24.85 20.01 28.07
N CYS A 23 -25.95 19.48 27.55
CA CYS A 23 -26.01 18.25 26.78
C CYS A 23 -25.78 18.57 25.30
N SER A 24 -24.71 18.03 24.70
CA SER A 24 -24.70 17.59 23.30
C SER A 24 -23.54 16.61 23.11
N SER A 25 -23.89 15.36 22.88
CA SER A 25 -22.97 14.31 22.45
C SER A 25 -22.45 14.63 21.06
N GLU A 26 -21.21 15.08 20.97
CA GLU A 26 -20.39 14.90 19.78
C GLU A 26 -19.31 13.91 20.14
N ASP A 27 -19.44 12.69 19.61
CA ASP A 27 -18.38 11.70 19.63
C ASP A 27 -17.15 12.30 18.94
N LYS A 28 -16.19 12.75 19.76
CA LYS A 28 -14.84 13.01 19.28
C LYS A 28 -14.23 11.66 18.93
N VAL A 29 -14.40 11.26 17.67
CA VAL A 29 -13.56 10.25 17.03
C VAL A 29 -12.13 10.78 17.14
N LEU A 30 -11.38 10.22 18.08
CA LEU A 30 -9.95 10.41 18.21
C LEU A 30 -9.29 9.77 17.00
N TYR A 31 -9.02 10.56 15.96
CA TYR A 31 -8.09 10.19 14.91
C TYR A 31 -6.74 9.94 15.56
N THR A 32 -6.43 8.66 15.78
CA THR A 32 -5.09 8.23 16.19
C THR A 32 -4.15 8.58 15.04
N GLY A 33 -3.05 9.26 15.36
CA GLY A 33 -2.08 9.74 14.38
C GLY A 33 -1.60 8.60 13.51
N TYR A 34 -1.83 8.73 12.21
CA TYR A 34 -1.29 7.85 11.18
C TYR A 34 0.24 8.00 11.21
N GLU A 35 0.97 6.91 11.52
CA GLU A 35 2.40 6.84 11.27
C GLU A 35 2.65 7.19 9.80
N SER A 36 3.69 8.00 9.54
CA SER A 36 4.05 8.46 8.20
C SER A 36 3.91 7.36 7.14
N SER A 37 3.38 7.73 5.97
CA SER A 37 3.26 6.94 4.73
C SER A 37 4.62 6.50 4.12
N GLU A 38 5.67 6.46 4.94
CA GLU A 38 6.97 5.95 4.59
C GLU A 38 6.88 4.43 4.49
N ILE A 39 7.19 3.94 3.29
CA ILE A 39 7.31 2.51 3.06
C ILE A 39 8.54 2.06 3.84
N LYS A 40 8.34 1.17 4.79
CA LYS A 40 9.42 0.59 5.59
C LYS A 40 9.77 -0.76 4.98
N ASP A 41 10.73 -0.76 4.06
CA ASP A 41 11.27 -1.98 3.45
C ASP A 41 12.82 -1.98 3.53
N GLY A 42 13.48 -3.01 3.02
CA GLY A 42 14.94 -3.06 2.98
C GLY A 42 15.47 -4.47 2.80
N LYS A 43 16.65 -4.74 3.37
CA LYS A 43 17.34 -6.02 3.26
C LYS A 43 17.80 -6.57 4.61
N LEU A 44 17.78 -7.88 4.70
CA LEU A 44 18.39 -8.71 5.73
C LEU A 44 19.53 -9.52 5.10
N VAL A 45 20.71 -9.49 5.71
CA VAL A 45 21.79 -10.44 5.39
C VAL A 45 21.86 -11.48 6.50
N ASP A 46 21.64 -12.75 6.17
CA ASP A 46 21.76 -13.85 7.12
C ASP A 46 23.23 -14.16 7.39
N SER A 47 23.71 -13.81 8.57
CA SER A 47 25.12 -14.01 8.96
C SER A 47 25.57 -15.47 8.99
N ARG A 48 24.63 -16.43 8.98
CA ARG A 48 24.95 -17.86 9.08
C ARG A 48 25.47 -18.42 7.75
N ASP A 49 24.98 -17.92 6.63
CA ASP A 49 25.30 -18.44 5.30
C ASP A 49 25.55 -17.36 4.22
N GLY A 50 25.37 -16.08 4.57
CA GLY A 50 25.57 -14.95 3.67
C GLY A 50 24.40 -14.68 2.72
N ASN A 51 23.28 -15.39 2.84
CA ASN A 51 22.11 -15.12 2.01
C ASN A 51 21.53 -13.72 2.30
N GLU A 52 21.21 -12.97 1.26
CA GLU A 52 20.47 -11.71 1.36
C GLU A 52 18.98 -11.94 1.08
N TYR A 53 18.11 -11.30 1.86
CA TYR A 53 16.66 -11.35 1.71
C TYR A 53 16.09 -9.94 1.72
N GLY A 54 15.17 -9.64 0.80
CA GLY A 54 14.31 -8.47 0.93
C GLY A 54 13.38 -8.57 2.16
N VAL A 55 13.03 -7.44 2.75
CA VAL A 55 12.07 -7.36 3.87
C VAL A 55 11.10 -6.21 3.69
N ALA A 56 9.85 -6.38 4.11
CA ALA A 56 8.80 -5.37 4.09
C ALA A 56 8.07 -5.31 5.44
N TYR A 57 7.80 -4.11 5.93
CA TYR A 57 7.05 -3.90 7.16
C TYR A 57 5.55 -3.90 6.87
N LEU A 58 4.87 -4.96 7.28
CA LEU A 58 3.47 -5.21 6.97
C LEU A 58 2.74 -5.63 8.24
N GLY A 59 1.66 -4.91 8.56
CA GLY A 59 0.84 -5.20 9.74
C GLY A 59 1.61 -5.17 11.05
N GLY A 60 2.60 -4.28 11.21
CA GLY A 60 3.34 -4.13 12.48
C GLY A 60 4.54 -5.07 12.66
N MET A 61 4.92 -5.82 11.62
CA MET A 61 6.10 -6.71 11.64
C MET A 61 6.88 -6.60 10.34
N TYR A 62 8.19 -6.83 10.41
CA TYR A 62 8.98 -7.09 9.22
C TYR A 62 8.74 -8.52 8.75
N TRP A 63 8.46 -8.68 7.46
CA TRP A 63 8.33 -9.95 6.76
C TRP A 63 9.44 -10.10 5.74
N MET A 64 10.04 -11.29 5.64
CA MET A 64 10.86 -11.61 4.46
C MET A 64 10.00 -11.56 3.19
N THR A 65 10.50 -10.92 2.14
CA THR A 65 9.86 -10.86 0.80
C THR A 65 10.34 -11.96 -0.14
N GLU A 66 11.20 -12.86 0.37
CA GLU A 66 11.64 -14.08 -0.29
C GLU A 66 11.49 -15.30 0.64
N ASN A 67 11.38 -16.49 0.05
CA ASN A 67 11.38 -17.74 0.81
C ASN A 67 12.79 -18.06 1.32
N LEU A 68 12.90 -18.51 2.57
CA LEU A 68 14.18 -18.78 3.22
C LEU A 68 15.02 -19.83 2.46
N ARG A 69 16.31 -19.53 2.27
CA ARG A 69 17.29 -20.39 1.58
C ARG A 69 18.28 -21.13 2.50
N TYR A 70 18.23 -20.89 3.81
CA TYR A 70 19.14 -21.47 4.80
C TYR A 70 19.15 -23.01 4.82
N ALA A 71 20.34 -23.62 4.69
CA ALA A 71 20.47 -25.06 4.48
C ALA A 71 21.51 -25.76 5.39
N ASP A 72 22.22 -25.02 6.24
CA ASP A 72 23.35 -25.58 7.00
C ASP A 72 22.87 -26.53 8.12
N SER A 73 22.83 -27.81 7.78
CA SER A 73 22.49 -28.88 8.72
C SER A 73 23.63 -29.30 9.65
N SER A 74 24.86 -28.80 9.45
CA SER A 74 25.98 -29.03 10.37
C SER A 74 25.89 -28.16 11.62
N ILE A 75 25.30 -26.96 11.46
CA ILE A 75 25.01 -26.03 12.56
C ILE A 75 23.60 -26.28 13.10
N THR A 76 22.62 -26.48 12.24
CA THR A 76 21.21 -26.68 12.63
C THR A 76 20.76 -28.09 12.32
N GLU A 77 20.98 -29.02 13.26
CA GLU A 77 20.72 -30.46 13.07
C GLU A 77 19.25 -30.76 12.66
N ALA A 78 18.28 -29.93 13.04
CA ALA A 78 16.88 -30.09 12.62
C ALA A 78 16.68 -30.05 11.10
N LEU A 79 17.61 -29.47 10.33
CA LEU A 79 17.55 -29.42 8.85
C LEU A 79 18.01 -30.72 8.20
N LYS A 80 18.73 -31.59 8.91
CA LYS A 80 19.29 -32.82 8.35
C LYS A 80 18.18 -33.74 7.85
N GLY A 81 18.12 -33.94 6.54
CA GLY A 81 17.06 -34.70 5.87
C GLY A 81 15.67 -34.07 5.94
N ASN A 82 15.57 -32.79 6.31
CA ASN A 82 14.31 -32.09 6.59
C ASN A 82 14.18 -30.76 5.82
N SER A 83 15.03 -30.53 4.82
CA SER A 83 15.01 -29.36 3.95
C SER A 83 15.39 -29.74 2.53
N TRP A 84 14.61 -29.31 1.55
CA TRP A 84 14.68 -29.77 0.16
C TRP A 84 14.61 -28.60 -0.82
N CYS A 85 15.25 -28.79 -1.97
CA CYS A 85 14.93 -28.02 -3.15
C CYS A 85 13.74 -28.64 -3.86
N LEU A 86 12.88 -27.81 -4.44
CA LEU A 86 11.79 -28.27 -5.29
C LEU A 86 12.38 -29.12 -6.45
N GLU A 87 11.76 -30.26 -6.75
CA GLU A 87 12.26 -31.25 -7.72
C GLU A 87 13.70 -31.73 -7.48
N ASN A 88 14.23 -31.56 -6.27
CA ASN A 88 15.63 -31.80 -5.92
C ASN A 88 16.65 -31.02 -6.80
N ASP A 89 16.23 -29.92 -7.44
CA ASP A 89 17.11 -29.07 -8.25
C ASP A 89 17.60 -27.87 -7.43
N LYS A 90 18.93 -27.76 -7.27
CA LYS A 90 19.56 -26.63 -6.57
C LYS A 90 19.15 -25.27 -7.14
N LYS A 91 18.91 -25.16 -8.45
CA LYS A 91 18.47 -23.91 -9.08
C LYS A 91 17.10 -23.45 -8.57
N GLU A 92 16.22 -24.38 -8.23
CA GLU A 92 14.91 -24.07 -7.66
C GLU A 92 15.03 -23.53 -6.23
N CYS A 93 16.00 -24.01 -5.45
CA CYS A 93 16.31 -23.42 -4.15
C CYS A 93 16.72 -21.94 -4.25
N GLU A 94 17.55 -21.58 -5.24
CA GLU A 94 17.97 -20.20 -5.44
C GLU A 94 16.80 -19.31 -5.86
N LYS A 95 15.92 -19.83 -6.73
CA LYS A 95 14.79 -19.07 -7.29
C LYS A 95 13.59 -18.98 -6.36
N LEU A 96 13.20 -20.09 -5.73
CA LEU A 96 11.93 -20.25 -5.02
C LEU A 96 12.10 -20.43 -3.50
N GLY A 97 13.34 -20.44 -3.02
CA GLY A 97 13.65 -20.82 -1.64
C GLY A 97 13.57 -22.33 -1.40
N ARG A 98 13.81 -22.74 -0.15
CA ARG A 98 13.76 -24.15 0.25
C ARG A 98 12.39 -24.51 0.82
N LEU A 99 12.07 -25.79 0.70
CA LEU A 99 10.95 -26.42 1.39
C LEU A 99 11.47 -27.11 2.66
N TYR A 100 10.83 -26.85 3.80
CA TYR A 100 11.26 -27.39 5.10
C TYR A 100 10.15 -28.26 5.68
N SER A 101 10.52 -29.31 6.41
CA SER A 101 9.58 -29.96 7.34
C SER A 101 9.22 -28.98 8.45
N TRP A 102 8.10 -29.20 9.13
CA TRP A 102 7.71 -28.33 10.24
C TRP A 102 8.76 -28.34 11.36
N LYS A 103 9.42 -29.49 11.59
CA LYS A 103 10.54 -29.60 12.54
C LYS A 103 11.67 -28.65 12.16
N ALA A 104 12.12 -28.68 10.91
CA ALA A 104 13.19 -27.79 10.44
C ALA A 104 12.76 -26.33 10.42
N ALA A 105 11.53 -26.04 9.98
CA ALA A 105 11.00 -24.68 9.86
C ALA A 105 11.05 -23.91 11.18
N ARG A 106 10.79 -24.58 12.31
CA ARG A 106 10.85 -23.95 13.65
C ARG A 106 12.24 -23.52 14.09
N GLU A 107 13.30 -24.05 13.48
CA GLU A 107 14.69 -23.76 13.82
C GLU A 107 15.45 -23.05 12.67
N ALA A 108 14.78 -22.82 11.53
CA ALA A 108 15.44 -22.34 10.33
C ALA A 108 15.65 -20.82 10.32
N CYS A 109 14.78 -20.02 10.95
CA CYS A 109 14.88 -18.56 10.93
C CYS A 109 16.12 -18.04 11.68
N PRO A 110 16.77 -16.96 11.19
CA PRO A 110 17.96 -16.41 11.83
C PRO A 110 17.64 -15.76 13.18
N VAL A 111 18.65 -15.54 14.01
CA VAL A 111 18.47 -14.91 15.33
C VAL A 111 17.79 -13.54 15.18
N GLY A 112 16.79 -13.27 16.04
CA GLY A 112 15.96 -12.06 15.97
C GLY A 112 14.77 -12.19 15.01
N TRP A 113 14.75 -13.23 14.18
CA TRP A 113 13.64 -13.59 13.31
C TRP A 113 13.02 -14.91 13.76
N GLU A 114 11.73 -15.09 13.50
CA GLU A 114 11.00 -16.27 13.92
C GLU A 114 10.08 -16.81 12.81
N LEU A 115 9.72 -18.08 12.93
CA LEU A 115 8.67 -18.67 12.10
C LEU A 115 7.32 -18.05 12.52
N PRO A 116 6.54 -17.44 11.60
CA PRO A 116 5.35 -16.70 11.97
C PRO A 116 4.32 -17.62 12.59
N THR A 117 3.62 -17.11 13.61
CA THR A 117 2.43 -17.75 14.16
C THR A 117 1.21 -17.47 13.28
N SER A 118 0.14 -18.23 13.44
CA SER A 118 -1.17 -17.94 12.85
C SER A 118 -1.69 -16.55 13.26
N GLN A 119 -1.32 -16.04 14.44
CA GLN A 119 -1.64 -14.68 14.83
C GLN A 119 -0.91 -13.65 13.96
N ASN A 120 0.37 -13.86 13.65
CA ASN A 120 1.13 -12.96 12.77
C ASN A 120 0.54 -12.95 11.36
N TRP A 121 0.19 -14.11 10.82
CA TRP A 121 -0.47 -14.22 9.52
C TRP A 121 -1.85 -13.54 9.50
N ASN A 122 -2.67 -13.72 10.54
CA ASN A 122 -3.94 -13.01 10.66
C ASN A 122 -3.75 -11.49 10.74
N GLN A 123 -2.72 -11.02 11.44
CA GLN A 123 -2.39 -9.60 11.52
C GLN A 123 -1.96 -9.04 10.15
N LEU A 124 -1.17 -9.80 9.38
CA LEU A 124 -0.87 -9.46 7.99
C LEU A 124 -2.14 -9.38 7.14
N LEU A 125 -3.01 -10.40 7.22
CA LEU A 125 -4.29 -10.44 6.49
C LEU A 125 -5.14 -9.20 6.78
N SER A 126 -5.38 -8.89 8.06
CA SER A 126 -6.18 -7.73 8.46
C SER A 126 -5.56 -6.41 8.00
N TYR A 127 -4.23 -6.29 8.05
CA TYR A 127 -3.55 -5.12 7.52
C TYR A 127 -3.78 -4.98 6.02
N ILE A 128 -3.59 -6.04 5.25
CA ILE A 128 -3.73 -6.01 3.79
C ILE A 128 -5.19 -5.73 3.42
N ASP A 129 -6.16 -6.43 4.01
CA ASP A 129 -7.59 -6.29 3.71
C ASP A 129 -8.09 -4.84 3.88
N VAL A 130 -7.61 -4.13 4.91
CA VAL A 130 -7.98 -2.73 5.15
C VAL A 130 -7.28 -1.75 4.19
N HIS A 131 -6.09 -2.09 3.69
CA HIS A 131 -5.26 -1.16 2.91
C HIS A 131 -5.17 -1.50 1.42
N ASN A 132 -5.69 -2.65 0.98
CA ASN A 132 -5.53 -3.13 -0.39
C ASN A 132 -6.55 -2.56 -1.38
N GLY A 133 -7.38 -1.65 -0.89
CA GLY A 133 -8.28 -0.90 -1.73
C GLY A 133 -9.27 -1.82 -2.45
N SER A 134 -9.89 -2.72 -1.69
CA SER A 134 -10.93 -3.64 -2.14
C SER A 134 -10.49 -4.68 -3.18
N GLU A 135 -9.19 -4.80 -3.47
CA GLU A 135 -8.68 -5.99 -4.17
C GLU A 135 -8.67 -7.19 -3.21
N GLY A 136 -8.56 -8.44 -3.70
CA GLY A 136 -8.45 -9.58 -2.79
C GLY A 136 -7.06 -9.64 -2.12
N VAL A 137 -6.99 -10.03 -0.84
CA VAL A 137 -5.73 -10.10 -0.08
C VAL A 137 -4.67 -10.96 -0.78
N GLY A 138 -5.07 -12.12 -1.29
CA GLY A 138 -4.22 -12.99 -2.08
C GLY A 138 -3.79 -12.37 -3.40
N THR A 139 -4.58 -11.49 -4.03
CA THR A 139 -4.15 -10.71 -5.20
C THR A 139 -3.02 -9.74 -4.84
N SER A 140 -3.14 -9.05 -3.70
CA SER A 140 -2.13 -8.12 -3.17
C SER A 140 -0.79 -8.77 -2.85
N LEU A 141 -0.81 -10.04 -2.40
CA LEU A 141 0.37 -10.74 -1.89
C LEU A 141 1.14 -11.54 -2.95
N LYS A 142 0.48 -11.98 -4.03
CA LYS A 142 1.12 -12.75 -5.09
C LYS A 142 2.24 -11.96 -5.77
N SER A 143 3.36 -12.64 -6.05
CA SER A 143 4.37 -12.13 -6.97
C SER A 143 3.78 -11.93 -8.37
N LEU A 144 4.37 -11.00 -9.13
CA LEU A 144 3.96 -10.73 -10.52
C LEU A 144 4.42 -11.83 -11.50
N GLU A 145 5.29 -12.73 -11.05
CA GLU A 145 5.87 -13.81 -11.84
C GLU A 145 5.88 -15.12 -11.06
N GLY A 146 6.10 -16.24 -11.75
CA GLY A 146 6.23 -17.56 -11.11
C GLY A 146 4.91 -18.26 -10.80
N TRP A 147 3.79 -17.73 -11.31
CA TRP A 147 2.48 -18.39 -11.33
C TRP A 147 2.21 -18.96 -12.72
N ASP A 148 1.57 -20.13 -12.79
CA ASP A 148 1.06 -20.74 -14.02
C ASP A 148 -0.09 -19.89 -14.61
N GLU A 149 -0.55 -20.26 -15.81
CA GLU A 149 -1.69 -19.63 -16.49
C GLU A 149 -2.95 -19.58 -15.58
N ASP A 150 -3.86 -18.65 -15.87
CA ASP A 150 -5.10 -18.37 -15.10
C ASP A 150 -4.90 -17.78 -13.69
N VAL A 151 -3.79 -17.06 -13.46
CA VAL A 151 -3.57 -16.35 -12.19
C VAL A 151 -4.54 -15.17 -12.01
N ALA A 152 -5.19 -15.10 -10.85
CA ALA A 152 -6.04 -13.99 -10.45
C ALA A 152 -5.19 -12.72 -10.21
N SER A 153 -5.06 -11.91 -11.27
CA SER A 153 -4.61 -10.51 -11.32
C SER A 153 -3.53 -10.10 -10.29
N PRO A 154 -2.37 -10.80 -10.20
CA PRO A 154 -1.40 -10.56 -9.14
C PRO A 154 -0.87 -9.13 -9.20
N THR A 155 -0.80 -8.43 -8.05
CA THR A 155 -0.35 -7.03 -8.00
C THR A 155 0.95 -6.83 -7.23
N ASN A 156 1.31 -7.75 -6.33
CA ASN A 156 2.41 -7.61 -5.38
C ASN A 156 2.41 -6.23 -4.68
N ARG A 157 1.21 -5.68 -4.41
CA ARG A 157 0.99 -4.28 -4.08
C ARG A 157 1.79 -3.78 -2.88
N PHE A 158 2.05 -4.67 -1.93
CA PHE A 158 2.77 -4.35 -0.69
C PHE A 158 4.17 -4.96 -0.61
N GLY A 159 4.67 -5.52 -1.71
CA GLY A 159 6.03 -6.06 -1.79
C GLY A 159 6.23 -7.43 -1.12
N PHE A 160 5.17 -8.10 -0.64
CA PHE A 160 5.29 -9.42 0.01
C PHE A 160 5.89 -10.50 -0.91
N ASN A 161 5.60 -10.42 -2.20
CA ASN A 161 6.23 -11.20 -3.27
C ASN A 161 6.12 -12.74 -3.06
N ALA A 162 4.90 -13.24 -2.90
CA ALA A 162 4.65 -14.67 -2.74
C ALA A 162 4.81 -15.44 -4.06
N LEU A 163 5.87 -16.23 -4.17
CA LEU A 163 6.14 -17.14 -5.28
C LEU A 163 5.41 -18.48 -5.10
N ALA A 164 4.84 -19.02 -6.19
CA ALA A 164 4.15 -20.32 -6.18
C ALA A 164 5.13 -21.52 -6.19
N ALA A 165 5.85 -21.68 -5.08
CA ALA A 165 6.86 -22.73 -4.94
C ALA A 165 6.29 -24.15 -4.80
N GLY A 166 4.97 -24.30 -4.67
CA GLY A 166 4.36 -25.59 -4.37
C GLY A 166 4.76 -26.13 -3.01
N ARG A 167 4.67 -27.46 -2.86
CA ARG A 167 5.06 -28.18 -1.65
C ARG A 167 5.61 -29.56 -1.97
N ARG A 168 6.29 -30.17 -1.00
CA ARG A 168 6.68 -31.58 -1.00
C ARG A 168 5.73 -32.39 -0.12
N ASN A 169 5.28 -33.54 -0.59
CA ASN A 169 4.51 -34.49 0.22
C ASN A 169 5.42 -35.31 1.14
N ASN A 170 4.81 -36.09 2.01
CA ASN A 170 5.49 -36.95 2.98
C ASN A 170 5.80 -38.36 2.44
N ASP A 171 5.35 -38.67 1.22
CA ASP A 171 5.70 -39.88 0.49
C ASP A 171 7.16 -39.91 0.00
N GLY A 172 7.91 -38.82 0.19
CA GLY A 172 9.36 -38.78 0.06
C GLY A 172 9.87 -38.20 -1.25
N GLU A 173 9.09 -38.28 -2.33
CA GLU A 173 9.55 -37.93 -3.67
C GLU A 173 8.56 -37.05 -4.45
N THR A 174 7.31 -36.92 -4.00
CA THR A 174 6.31 -36.18 -4.75
C THR A 174 6.32 -34.70 -4.39
N PHE A 175 6.54 -33.87 -5.41
CA PHE A 175 6.31 -32.43 -5.37
C PHE A 175 5.00 -32.08 -6.07
N MET A 176 4.29 -31.07 -5.58
CA MET A 176 2.99 -30.69 -6.11
C MET A 176 2.83 -29.18 -6.18
N SER A 177 2.00 -28.74 -7.13
CA SER A 177 1.48 -27.37 -7.23
C SER A 177 2.53 -26.28 -7.43
N LYS A 178 3.72 -26.60 -7.95
CA LYS A 178 4.63 -25.59 -8.51
C LYS A 178 3.85 -24.75 -9.53
N GLY A 179 4.00 -23.44 -9.48
CA GLY A 179 3.28 -22.50 -10.34
C GLY A 179 1.81 -22.26 -9.94
N LYS A 180 1.19 -23.15 -9.17
CA LYS A 180 -0.24 -23.05 -8.83
C LYS A 180 -0.51 -22.61 -7.40
N ASN A 181 0.40 -22.91 -6.48
CA ASN A 181 0.21 -22.59 -5.07
C ASN A 181 1.50 -22.12 -4.39
N ALA A 182 1.38 -21.17 -3.48
CA ALA A 182 2.39 -20.87 -2.48
C ALA A 182 1.94 -21.44 -1.13
N PHE A 183 2.79 -22.21 -0.47
CA PHE A 183 2.51 -22.78 0.86
C PHE A 183 3.54 -22.29 1.87
N PHE A 184 3.06 -21.81 3.02
CA PHE A 184 3.90 -21.29 4.10
C PHE A 184 3.59 -21.96 5.43
N TRP A 185 4.63 -22.26 6.20
CA TRP A 185 4.44 -22.77 7.56
C TRP A 185 3.97 -21.69 8.55
N SER A 186 3.14 -22.11 9.50
CA SER A 186 2.94 -21.43 10.78
C SER A 186 3.68 -22.20 11.88
N SER A 187 4.17 -21.50 12.91
CA SER A 187 4.78 -22.13 14.09
C SER A 187 3.76 -22.78 15.03
N ASN A 188 2.46 -22.62 14.78
CA ASN A 188 1.40 -23.21 15.57
C ASN A 188 1.26 -24.71 15.30
N ASN A 189 1.36 -25.50 16.36
CA ASN A 189 1.03 -26.92 16.37
C ASN A 189 -0.50 -27.12 16.29
N LYS A 190 -0.98 -28.07 15.48
CA LYS A 190 -2.41 -28.42 15.42
C LYS A 190 -2.71 -29.67 16.26
N ASP A 191 -1.91 -30.71 16.11
CA ASP A 191 -1.95 -31.97 16.87
C ASP A 191 -0.59 -32.70 16.75
N ASP A 192 -0.51 -33.99 17.04
CA ASP A 192 0.75 -34.75 17.01
C ASP A 192 1.32 -34.89 15.59
N GLY A 193 0.46 -35.04 14.58
CA GLY A 193 0.87 -35.29 13.19
C GLY A 193 0.88 -34.04 12.31
N THR A 194 0.11 -33.01 12.66
CA THR A 194 -0.11 -31.84 11.80
C THR A 194 0.21 -30.51 12.47
N ALA A 195 0.52 -29.52 11.64
CA ALA A 195 0.73 -28.14 12.04
C ALA A 195 -0.03 -27.19 11.09
N TYR A 196 -0.28 -25.98 11.56
CA TYR A 196 -0.93 -24.96 10.75
C TYR A 196 -0.01 -24.44 9.65
N GLY A 197 -0.60 -24.05 8.53
CA GLY A 197 0.09 -23.40 7.43
C GLY A 197 -0.89 -22.58 6.59
N TRP A 198 -0.35 -21.87 5.61
CA TRP A 198 -1.10 -20.91 4.80
C TRP A 198 -0.91 -21.21 3.32
N ASN A 199 -1.97 -21.01 2.54
CA ASN A 199 -2.00 -21.29 1.12
C ASN A 199 -2.53 -20.11 0.31
N LEU A 200 -1.76 -19.71 -0.71
CA LEU A 200 -2.24 -18.90 -1.83
C LEU A 200 -2.41 -19.81 -3.04
N ARG A 201 -3.52 -19.66 -3.76
CA ARG A 201 -3.81 -20.37 -5.01
C ARG A 201 -3.75 -19.41 -6.19
N ASN A 202 -3.41 -19.90 -7.38
CA ASN A 202 -3.43 -19.09 -8.60
C ASN A 202 -4.86 -18.60 -8.92
N ASP A 203 -5.86 -19.45 -8.69
CA ASP A 203 -7.28 -19.28 -9.05
C ASP A 203 -8.14 -18.61 -7.96
N ASN A 204 -7.53 -18.08 -6.89
CA ASN A 204 -8.24 -17.44 -5.78
C ASN A 204 -7.50 -16.19 -5.32
N ASP A 205 -8.23 -15.19 -4.84
CA ASP A 205 -7.73 -13.92 -4.34
C ASP A 205 -7.65 -13.87 -2.79
N LEU A 206 -7.73 -15.02 -2.12
CA LEU A 206 -7.57 -15.16 -0.67
C LEU A 206 -6.26 -15.87 -0.28
N LEU A 207 -5.71 -15.51 0.87
CA LEU A 207 -4.71 -16.31 1.61
C LEU A 207 -5.46 -17.11 2.69
N GLN A 208 -5.45 -18.44 2.58
CA GLN A 208 -6.27 -19.31 3.42
C GLN A 208 -5.43 -20.10 4.41
N GLU A 209 -5.91 -20.21 5.65
CA GLU A 209 -5.32 -21.10 6.66
C GLU A 209 -5.69 -22.55 6.34
N GLY A 210 -4.74 -23.46 6.55
CA GLY A 210 -4.94 -24.90 6.51
C GLY A 210 -4.05 -25.60 7.54
N TYR A 211 -4.05 -26.93 7.50
CA TYR A 211 -3.15 -27.75 8.30
C TYR A 211 -2.53 -28.83 7.42
N PHE A 212 -1.26 -29.13 7.70
CA PHE A 212 -0.42 -29.98 6.88
C PHE A 212 0.33 -30.96 7.78
N TYR A 213 0.59 -32.17 7.28
CA TYR A 213 1.45 -33.12 8.00
C TYR A 213 2.84 -32.51 8.20
N LYS A 214 3.40 -32.69 9.41
CA LYS A 214 4.65 -32.03 9.83
C LYS A 214 5.88 -32.46 9.01
N ASP A 215 5.78 -33.57 8.28
CA ASP A 215 6.78 -34.13 7.38
C ASP A 215 6.63 -33.65 5.92
N HIS A 216 5.60 -32.88 5.59
CA HIS A 216 5.54 -32.12 4.34
C HIS A 216 6.63 -31.06 4.26
N GLY A 217 7.06 -30.73 3.05
CA GLY A 217 7.96 -29.60 2.78
C GLY A 217 7.17 -28.37 2.34
N LEU A 218 7.13 -27.32 3.16
CA LEU A 218 6.53 -26.02 2.81
C LEU A 218 7.58 -24.91 2.93
N SER A 219 7.31 -23.75 2.30
CA SER A 219 8.21 -22.60 2.36
C SER A 219 8.18 -21.94 3.74
N VAL A 220 9.28 -21.27 4.10
CA VAL A 220 9.40 -20.48 5.32
C VAL A 220 9.58 -19.00 4.95
N ARG A 221 8.78 -18.15 5.59
CA ARG A 221 8.88 -16.68 5.58
C ARG A 221 9.12 -16.25 7.01
N CYS A 222 10.31 -15.77 7.34
CA CYS A 222 10.57 -15.35 8.71
C CYS A 222 10.01 -13.95 8.98
N VAL A 223 9.63 -13.70 10.23
CA VAL A 223 9.15 -12.39 10.69
C VAL A 223 9.98 -11.87 11.86
N ALA A 224 10.00 -10.55 12.03
CA ALA A 224 10.63 -9.88 13.16
C ALA A 224 9.82 -8.67 13.61
N LYS A 225 9.92 -8.32 14.90
CA LYS A 225 9.30 -7.11 15.43
C LYS A 225 10.13 -5.89 15.09
N ASP A 226 9.49 -4.73 14.93
CA ASP A 226 10.21 -3.47 14.79
C ASP A 226 11.14 -3.23 16.00
N GLY A 227 12.31 -2.65 15.74
CA GLY A 227 13.36 -2.41 16.74
C GLY A 227 14.09 -3.66 17.25
N SER A 228 13.63 -4.87 16.91
CA SER A 228 14.30 -6.13 17.34
C SER A 228 15.42 -6.58 16.40
N VAL A 229 15.44 -6.06 15.17
CA VAL A 229 16.39 -6.42 14.12
C VAL A 229 16.94 -5.17 13.43
N LYS A 230 18.15 -5.29 12.88
CA LYS A 230 18.70 -4.26 11.99
C LYS A 230 18.29 -4.59 10.56
N VAL A 231 17.42 -3.77 9.99
CA VAL A 231 17.16 -3.76 8.55
C VAL A 231 18.13 -2.78 7.91
N SER A 232 18.76 -3.18 6.81
CA SER A 232 19.81 -2.41 6.13
C SER A 232 19.48 -2.24 4.64
N GLY A 233 20.20 -1.33 3.97
CA GLY A 233 20.00 -1.04 2.54
C GLY A 233 19.09 0.15 2.28
N SER A 234 19.12 0.64 1.04
CA SER A 234 18.13 1.60 0.53
C SER A 234 16.78 0.90 0.37
N LEU A 235 15.69 1.65 0.55
CA LEU A 235 14.34 1.13 0.34
C LEU A 235 14.24 0.45 -1.04
N ASP A 236 13.94 -0.86 -1.07
CA ASP A 236 13.71 -1.61 -2.32
C ASP A 236 12.24 -1.51 -2.72
N SER A 237 11.80 -0.28 -2.90
CA SER A 237 10.48 0.08 -3.39
C SER A 237 10.35 -0.14 -4.91
N SER A 238 11.26 -0.90 -5.53
CA SER A 238 11.25 -1.18 -6.97
C SER A 238 10.01 -1.98 -7.39
N TYR A 239 9.38 -2.70 -6.46
CA TYR A 239 8.11 -3.39 -6.72
C TYR A 239 6.98 -2.41 -7.05
N ILE A 240 7.01 -1.18 -6.52
CA ILE A 240 5.98 -0.15 -6.80
C ILE A 240 5.97 0.22 -8.27
N GLU A 241 7.13 0.19 -8.92
CA GLU A 241 7.23 0.44 -10.35
C GLU A 241 6.53 -0.61 -11.21
N LYS A 242 6.33 -1.80 -10.64
CA LYS A 242 5.75 -2.94 -11.32
C LYS A 242 4.29 -3.19 -10.94
N ILE A 243 3.72 -2.46 -9.98
CA ILE A 243 2.31 -2.61 -9.60
C ILE A 243 1.45 -2.39 -10.85
N PRO A 244 0.69 -3.41 -11.29
CA PRO A 244 -0.17 -3.26 -12.44
C PRO A 244 -1.38 -2.39 -12.07
N HIS A 245 -1.72 -1.49 -12.98
CA HIS A 245 -2.97 -0.74 -12.94
C HIS A 245 -3.86 -1.22 -14.07
N ASN A 246 -5.07 -1.67 -13.74
CA ASN A 246 -6.06 -2.11 -14.71
C ASN A 246 -6.77 -0.91 -15.34
N TYR A 247 -6.00 -0.11 -16.10
CA TYR A 247 -6.53 1.08 -16.75
C TYR A 247 -7.55 0.70 -17.84
N GLY A 248 -8.73 1.31 -17.77
CA GLY A 248 -9.66 1.40 -18.87
C GLY A 248 -9.28 2.53 -19.84
N THR A 249 -10.07 2.67 -20.89
CA THR A 249 -9.89 3.72 -21.90
C THR A 249 -11.20 4.42 -22.19
N LEU A 250 -11.17 5.75 -22.18
CA LEU A 250 -12.28 6.61 -22.59
C LEU A 250 -11.85 7.45 -23.79
N LYS A 251 -12.50 7.22 -24.94
CA LYS A 251 -12.35 8.10 -26.10
C LYS A 251 -13.37 9.22 -26.01
N TYR A 252 -12.90 10.46 -25.88
CA TYR A 252 -13.76 11.62 -25.80
C TYR A 252 -13.18 12.77 -26.61
N LYS A 253 -13.98 13.28 -27.55
CA LYS A 253 -13.50 14.14 -28.65
C LYS A 253 -12.35 13.44 -29.39
N ASP A 254 -11.27 14.16 -29.68
CA ASP A 254 -10.09 13.63 -30.38
C ASP A 254 -8.99 13.12 -29.43
N VAL A 255 -9.32 12.92 -28.14
CA VAL A 255 -8.38 12.46 -27.11
C VAL A 255 -8.84 11.12 -26.54
N THR A 256 -7.88 10.25 -26.23
CA THR A 256 -8.12 9.01 -25.48
C THR A 256 -7.49 9.16 -24.10
N TYR A 257 -8.30 8.98 -23.08
CA TYR A 257 -7.93 9.10 -21.68
C TYR A 257 -7.86 7.71 -21.04
N ARG A 258 -6.91 7.50 -20.13
CA ARG A 258 -6.94 6.36 -19.22
C ARG A 258 -8.01 6.58 -18.16
N THR A 259 -8.68 5.51 -17.78
CA THR A 259 -9.65 5.51 -16.67
C THR A 259 -9.27 4.45 -15.65
N VAL A 260 -9.61 4.66 -14.38
CA VAL A 260 -9.32 3.72 -13.29
C VAL A 260 -10.52 3.61 -12.38
N LYS A 261 -10.82 2.39 -11.92
CA LYS A 261 -11.90 2.17 -10.94
C LYS A 261 -11.35 2.28 -9.53
N ILE A 262 -11.97 3.11 -8.71
CA ILE A 262 -11.65 3.32 -7.30
C ILE A 262 -12.98 3.33 -6.54
N GLU A 263 -13.18 2.36 -5.65
CA GLU A 263 -14.39 2.21 -4.82
C GLU A 263 -15.71 2.39 -5.60
N GLY A 264 -15.92 1.53 -6.61
CA GLY A 264 -17.13 1.54 -7.42
C GLY A 264 -17.20 2.66 -8.46
N LEU A 265 -16.47 3.76 -8.27
CA LEU A 265 -16.43 4.90 -9.20
C LEU A 265 -15.36 4.70 -10.27
N GLU A 266 -15.68 5.07 -11.51
CA GLU A 266 -14.72 5.13 -12.60
C GLU A 266 -14.20 6.56 -12.76
N TRP A 267 -12.91 6.76 -12.49
CA TRP A 267 -12.23 8.06 -12.58
C TRP A 267 -11.42 8.18 -13.86
N MET A 268 -11.38 9.38 -14.46
CA MET A 268 -10.30 9.71 -15.36
C MET A 268 -8.96 9.72 -14.60
N ALA A 269 -8.01 8.91 -15.06
CA ALA A 269 -6.63 8.92 -14.57
C ALA A 269 -5.77 9.97 -15.28
N ASP A 270 -6.19 10.40 -16.47
CA ASP A 270 -5.60 11.53 -17.18
C ASP A 270 -6.41 12.80 -16.94
N ASN A 271 -5.72 13.94 -16.86
CA ASN A 271 -6.38 15.24 -16.82
C ASN A 271 -7.01 15.53 -18.19
N LEU A 272 -8.21 16.12 -18.19
CA LEU A 272 -8.90 16.51 -19.42
C LEU A 272 -8.02 17.43 -20.28
N ASN A 273 -7.99 17.21 -21.60
CA ASN A 273 -6.98 17.82 -22.47
C ASN A 273 -7.50 18.17 -23.87
N PHE A 274 -8.77 18.55 -23.99
CA PHE A 274 -9.30 19.10 -25.24
C PHE A 274 -9.56 20.60 -25.09
N GLU A 275 -9.36 21.36 -26.17
CA GLU A 275 -9.54 22.80 -26.16
C GLU A 275 -11.02 23.18 -26.04
N ALA A 276 -11.33 23.96 -25.01
CA ALA A 276 -12.63 24.59 -24.78
C ALA A 276 -12.45 26.07 -24.46
N GLU A 277 -13.51 26.87 -24.65
CA GLU A 277 -13.52 28.27 -24.23
C GLU A 277 -13.23 28.39 -22.72
N GLY A 278 -12.31 29.27 -22.34
CA GLY A 278 -11.87 29.41 -20.95
C GLY A 278 -10.97 28.28 -20.45
N SER A 279 -10.23 27.62 -21.37
CA SER A 279 -9.21 26.62 -21.01
C SER A 279 -7.84 26.98 -21.56
N HIS A 280 -6.78 26.76 -20.78
CA HIS A 280 -5.41 27.09 -21.16
C HIS A 280 -4.46 25.92 -20.88
N CYS A 281 -3.37 25.87 -21.65
CA CYS A 281 -2.19 25.13 -21.24
C CYS A 281 -1.45 25.93 -20.17
N TYR A 282 -0.74 25.24 -19.27
CA TYR A 282 0.13 25.95 -18.33
C TYR A 282 1.17 26.79 -19.10
N ASN A 283 1.33 28.07 -18.75
CA ASN A 283 2.14 29.06 -19.46
C ASN A 283 1.82 29.19 -20.97
N ASP A 284 0.60 28.88 -21.38
CA ASP A 284 0.16 28.87 -22.79
C ASP A 284 1.01 27.97 -23.70
N ASP A 285 1.74 27.02 -23.12
CA ASP A 285 2.63 26.10 -23.84
C ASP A 285 1.93 24.76 -24.14
N LYS A 286 1.83 24.42 -25.42
CA LYS A 286 1.20 23.17 -25.89
C LYS A 286 1.90 21.92 -25.37
N ASP A 287 3.20 21.97 -25.06
CA ASP A 287 3.90 20.81 -24.50
C ASP A 287 3.48 20.56 -23.04
N ASN A 288 3.17 21.60 -22.27
CA ASN A 288 2.58 21.45 -20.94
C ASN A 288 1.19 20.83 -21.00
N CYS A 289 0.39 21.13 -22.03
CA CYS A 289 -0.88 20.43 -22.24
C CYS A 289 -0.69 18.93 -22.47
N LYS A 290 0.31 18.53 -23.26
CA LYS A 290 0.59 17.10 -23.51
C LYS A 290 1.01 16.38 -22.22
N GLU A 291 1.83 17.03 -21.40
CA GLU A 291 2.32 16.44 -20.15
C GLU A 291 1.24 16.44 -19.07
N PHE A 292 0.62 17.59 -18.77
CA PHE A 292 -0.22 17.82 -17.58
C PHE A 292 -1.72 17.92 -17.86
N GLY A 293 -2.15 17.97 -19.12
CA GLY A 293 -3.52 18.31 -19.50
C GLY A 293 -3.79 19.82 -19.47
N ARG A 294 -5.05 20.20 -19.63
CA ARG A 294 -5.48 21.61 -19.63
C ARG A 294 -5.99 22.06 -18.26
N LEU A 295 -5.91 23.36 -18.05
CA LEU A 295 -6.57 24.06 -16.95
C LEU A 295 -7.88 24.65 -17.49
N TYR A 296 -8.96 24.57 -16.71
CA TYR A 296 -10.29 25.04 -17.09
C TYR A 296 -10.83 25.94 -15.99
N SER A 297 -11.51 27.03 -16.37
CA SER A 297 -12.34 27.77 -15.41
C SER A 297 -13.41 26.86 -14.79
N PHE A 298 -13.92 27.19 -13.60
CA PHE A 298 -14.98 26.38 -12.99
C PHE A 298 -16.25 26.34 -13.87
N GLU A 299 -16.62 27.46 -14.49
CA GLU A 299 -17.79 27.50 -15.39
C GLU A 299 -17.61 26.56 -16.59
N THR A 300 -16.40 26.51 -17.15
CA THR A 300 -16.08 25.57 -18.23
C THR A 300 -16.08 24.13 -17.70
N ALA A 301 -15.47 23.89 -16.53
CA ALA A 301 -15.37 22.57 -15.90
C ALA A 301 -16.73 21.87 -15.72
N GLN A 302 -17.77 22.63 -15.38
CA GLN A 302 -19.14 22.12 -15.23
C GLN A 302 -19.78 21.60 -16.52
N LYS A 303 -19.21 21.90 -17.70
CA LYS A 303 -19.83 21.62 -19.01
C LYS A 303 -19.00 20.67 -19.88
N VAL A 304 -17.77 20.33 -19.48
CA VAL A 304 -16.79 19.65 -20.34
C VAL A 304 -16.67 18.15 -20.10
N CYS A 305 -17.35 17.60 -19.09
CA CYS A 305 -17.36 16.16 -18.90
C CYS A 305 -18.18 15.44 -19.99
N PRO A 306 -17.75 14.25 -20.44
CA PRO A 306 -18.52 13.43 -21.39
C PRO A 306 -19.92 13.08 -20.88
N GLU A 307 -20.82 12.71 -21.80
CA GLU A 307 -22.12 12.17 -21.42
C GLU A 307 -21.94 10.91 -20.54
N GLY A 308 -22.69 10.84 -19.43
CA GLY A 308 -22.56 9.79 -18.42
C GLY A 308 -21.36 9.93 -17.49
N TRP A 309 -20.60 11.03 -17.58
CA TRP A 309 -19.55 11.41 -16.66
C TRP A 309 -19.85 12.81 -16.09
N HIS A 310 -19.42 13.08 -14.86
CA HIS A 310 -19.62 14.36 -14.21
C HIS A 310 -18.34 14.91 -13.60
N LEU A 311 -18.35 16.23 -13.32
CA LEU A 311 -17.33 16.85 -12.49
C LEU A 311 -17.51 16.32 -11.06
N PRO A 312 -16.45 15.88 -10.36
CA PRO A 312 -16.60 15.14 -9.12
C PRO A 312 -17.28 16.01 -8.07
N THR A 313 -18.23 15.42 -7.35
CA THR A 313 -18.90 16.04 -6.22
C THR A 313 -18.06 15.88 -4.95
N SER A 314 -18.44 16.58 -3.87
CA SER A 314 -17.82 16.34 -2.56
C SER A 314 -18.00 14.89 -2.07
N SER A 315 -19.05 14.19 -2.50
CA SER A 315 -19.26 12.78 -2.19
C SER A 315 -18.21 11.90 -2.87
N ASP A 316 -17.96 12.14 -4.16
CA ASP A 316 -16.98 11.36 -4.94
C ASP A 316 -15.57 11.52 -4.37
N ILE A 317 -15.22 12.74 -3.99
CA ILE A 317 -13.94 13.02 -3.32
C ILE A 317 -13.88 12.35 -1.94
N THR A 318 -14.98 12.29 -1.21
CA THR A 318 -15.03 11.59 0.09
C THR A 318 -14.79 10.09 -0.11
N VAL A 319 -15.37 9.48 -1.14
CA VAL A 319 -15.12 8.08 -1.51
C VAL A 319 -13.63 7.87 -1.82
N LEU A 320 -13.03 8.72 -2.65
CA LEU A 320 -11.60 8.65 -2.99
C LEU A 320 -10.69 8.78 -1.76
N LEU A 321 -10.97 9.72 -0.85
CA LEU A 321 -10.12 9.97 0.32
C LEU A 321 -10.35 8.97 1.46
N ASN A 322 -11.53 8.35 1.54
CA ASN A 322 -11.78 7.22 2.44
C ASN A 322 -11.06 5.97 1.95
N TYR A 323 -10.91 5.81 0.63
CA TYR A 323 -10.13 4.75 0.04
C TYR A 323 -8.63 4.92 0.31
N ASP A 324 -8.10 6.10 0.01
CA ASP A 324 -6.72 6.44 0.33
C ASP A 324 -6.55 7.96 0.49
N SER A 325 -6.16 8.36 1.70
CA SER A 325 -5.91 9.77 2.06
C SER A 325 -4.43 10.16 2.00
N SER A 326 -3.56 9.32 1.43
CA SER A 326 -2.15 9.63 1.21
C SER A 326 -1.97 10.37 -0.11
N SER A 327 -1.50 11.62 -0.01
CA SER A 327 -1.05 12.41 -1.16
C SER A 327 -0.04 11.63 -1.98
N ARG A 328 0.90 10.95 -1.32
CA ARG A 328 1.94 10.17 -2.01
C ARG A 328 1.35 9.04 -2.85
N ASN A 329 0.27 8.40 -2.40
CA ASN A 329 -0.36 7.30 -3.13
C ASN A 329 -1.16 7.79 -4.34
N LEU A 330 -1.77 8.98 -4.25
CA LEU A 330 -2.54 9.58 -5.36
C LEU A 330 -1.67 10.31 -6.40
N ARG A 331 -0.50 10.83 -6.00
CA ARG A 331 0.43 11.55 -6.89
C ARG A 331 0.98 10.64 -7.99
N SER A 332 1.10 11.20 -9.19
CA SER A 332 1.88 10.59 -10.27
C SER A 332 3.32 10.34 -9.83
N LYS A 333 3.93 9.30 -10.39
CA LYS A 333 5.34 8.95 -10.15
C LYS A 333 6.31 9.97 -10.72
N THR A 334 5.89 10.70 -11.76
CA THR A 334 6.72 11.66 -12.50
C THR A 334 6.03 13.03 -12.56
N GLY A 335 6.75 14.06 -13.00
CA GLY A 335 6.18 15.41 -13.17
C GLY A 335 6.00 16.20 -11.87
N TRP A 336 6.46 15.66 -10.73
CA TRP A 336 6.55 16.38 -9.45
C TRP A 336 7.99 16.85 -9.19
N THR A 337 8.14 17.90 -8.39
CA THR A 337 9.44 18.42 -7.96
C THR A 337 10.26 17.36 -7.20
N SER A 338 11.59 17.43 -7.29
CA SER A 338 12.51 16.51 -6.61
C SER A 338 12.65 16.77 -5.10
N ASN A 339 12.03 17.83 -4.58
CA ASN A 339 12.14 18.24 -3.17
C ASN A 339 11.21 17.46 -2.21
N THR A 340 10.68 16.31 -2.63
CA THR A 340 9.68 15.53 -1.88
C THR A 340 9.85 14.03 -2.09
N SER A 341 9.18 13.24 -1.26
CA SER A 341 8.93 11.83 -1.52
C SER A 341 8.25 11.67 -2.89
N THR A 342 8.78 10.75 -3.70
CA THR A 342 8.21 10.41 -5.01
C THR A 342 6.76 9.97 -4.84
N GLY A 343 5.87 10.47 -5.71
CA GLY A 343 4.53 9.93 -5.83
C GLY A 343 4.58 8.46 -6.23
N LEU A 344 3.64 7.66 -5.74
CA LEU A 344 3.64 6.22 -5.94
C LEU A 344 2.68 5.78 -7.04
N ASN A 345 1.72 6.65 -7.40
CA ASN A 345 0.57 6.30 -8.23
C ASN A 345 -0.04 4.95 -7.80
N PHE A 346 -0.16 4.72 -6.49
CA PHE A 346 -0.33 3.38 -5.94
C PHE A 346 -1.62 2.71 -6.44
N TRP A 347 -2.67 3.51 -6.65
CA TRP A 347 -3.99 3.06 -7.10
C TRP A 347 -4.29 3.36 -8.56
N GLY A 348 -3.34 3.92 -9.29
CA GLY A 348 -3.54 4.32 -10.67
C GLY A 348 -4.24 5.68 -10.85
N PHE A 349 -4.57 6.42 -9.78
CA PHE A 349 -5.14 7.77 -9.93
C PHE A 349 -4.21 8.69 -10.74
N ASP A 350 -2.91 8.66 -10.50
CA ASP A 350 -1.89 9.33 -11.33
C ASP A 350 -1.99 10.87 -11.37
N ALA A 351 -2.22 11.51 -10.22
CA ALA A 351 -2.39 12.96 -10.14
C ALA A 351 -1.14 13.70 -10.65
N LYS A 352 -1.30 14.43 -11.76
CA LYS A 352 -0.25 15.25 -12.35
C LYS A 352 -0.24 16.63 -11.73
N ALA A 353 0.92 17.13 -11.31
CA ALA A 353 1.08 18.45 -10.72
C ALA A 353 1.03 19.57 -11.77
N ALA A 354 -0.15 19.76 -12.36
CA ALA A 354 -0.41 20.76 -13.39
C ALA A 354 -0.39 22.20 -12.87
N GLY A 355 -0.36 22.41 -11.55
CA GLY A 355 -0.52 23.73 -10.94
C GLY A 355 -1.90 24.31 -11.22
N GLY A 356 -1.97 25.64 -11.30
CA GLY A 356 -3.19 26.35 -11.64
C GLY A 356 -2.92 27.72 -12.27
N LYS A 357 -3.99 28.42 -12.61
CA LYS A 357 -3.96 29.80 -13.09
C LYS A 357 -4.93 30.66 -12.28
N GLU A 358 -4.44 31.79 -11.77
CA GLU A 358 -5.20 32.72 -10.94
C GLU A 358 -4.90 34.15 -11.40
N ASN A 359 -5.94 34.95 -11.66
CA ASN A 359 -5.81 36.34 -12.13
C ASN A 359 -4.92 36.54 -13.38
N GLY A 360 -4.78 35.50 -14.22
CA GLY A 360 -3.93 35.52 -15.40
C GLY A 360 -2.54 34.91 -15.19
N ASP A 361 -2.10 34.75 -13.94
CA ASP A 361 -0.79 34.22 -13.59
C ASP A 361 -0.85 32.71 -13.32
N TYR A 362 0.14 31.98 -13.81
CA TYR A 362 0.29 30.55 -13.58
C TYR A 362 1.12 30.28 -12.33
N PHE A 363 0.77 29.24 -11.57
CA PHE A 363 1.44 28.92 -10.29
C PHE A 363 1.52 27.40 -10.04
N ASP A 364 2.45 27.00 -9.16
CA ASP A 364 2.59 25.63 -8.63
C ASP A 364 2.79 24.47 -9.62
N LEU A 365 3.25 24.71 -10.85
CA LEU A 365 3.62 23.60 -11.74
C LEU A 365 4.67 22.70 -11.08
N LYS A 366 4.47 21.38 -11.18
CA LYS A 366 5.28 20.35 -10.51
C LYS A 366 5.24 20.37 -8.98
N MET A 367 4.46 21.26 -8.36
CA MET A 367 4.35 21.40 -6.89
C MET A 367 2.96 21.03 -6.36
N SER A 368 1.91 21.34 -7.13
CA SER A 368 0.52 21.07 -6.73
C SER A 368 -0.29 20.50 -7.90
N ALA A 369 -1.25 19.65 -7.59
CA ALA A 369 -2.35 19.25 -8.45
C ALA A 369 -3.66 19.80 -7.87
N TYR A 370 -4.44 20.50 -8.69
CA TYR A 370 -5.76 21.00 -8.34
C TYR A 370 -6.81 20.36 -9.26
N PHE A 371 -7.88 19.81 -8.69
CA PHE A 371 -9.01 19.26 -9.44
C PHE A 371 -10.31 19.92 -8.98
N TRP A 372 -11.07 20.50 -9.91
CA TRP A 372 -12.35 21.09 -9.58
C TRP A 372 -13.33 20.07 -9.00
N ILE A 373 -14.09 20.50 -7.99
CA ILE A 373 -15.19 19.77 -7.37
C ILE A 373 -16.48 20.55 -7.64
N ASP A 374 -17.56 19.88 -8.04
CA ASP A 374 -18.88 20.51 -8.30
C ASP A 374 -19.57 20.94 -7.00
N ALA A 375 -18.99 21.96 -6.37
CA ALA A 375 -19.46 22.55 -5.13
C ALA A 375 -19.08 24.04 -5.10
N LYS A 376 -20.02 24.90 -5.51
CA LYS A 376 -19.87 26.35 -5.59
C LYS A 376 -20.68 27.08 -4.52
N VAL A 377 -20.07 28.06 -3.85
CA VAL A 377 -20.70 28.95 -2.87
C VAL A 377 -20.28 30.38 -3.15
N GLY A 378 -21.24 31.23 -3.56
CA GLY A 378 -20.94 32.60 -3.98
C GLY A 378 -20.03 32.60 -5.21
N ASP A 379 -18.92 33.33 -5.13
CA ASP A 379 -17.92 33.42 -6.21
C ASP A 379 -16.85 32.33 -6.15
N ASP A 380 -16.86 31.49 -5.11
CA ASP A 380 -15.87 30.45 -4.90
C ASP A 380 -16.42 29.06 -5.21
N ALA A 381 -15.56 28.20 -5.76
CA ALA A 381 -15.79 26.78 -5.96
C ALA A 381 -14.75 25.95 -5.19
N SER A 382 -15.10 24.70 -4.90
CA SER A 382 -14.22 23.77 -4.18
C SER A 382 -13.29 23.06 -5.16
N ALA A 383 -12.06 22.77 -4.72
CA ALA A 383 -11.10 21.97 -5.47
C ALA A 383 -10.39 20.98 -4.54
N LEU A 384 -10.13 19.77 -5.03
CA LEU A 384 -9.20 18.84 -4.41
C LEU A 384 -7.79 19.36 -4.68
N TRP A 385 -7.01 19.54 -3.61
CA TRP A 385 -5.63 19.97 -3.66
C TRP A 385 -4.72 18.89 -3.11
N ILE A 386 -3.82 18.41 -3.97
CA ILE A 386 -2.73 17.50 -3.61
C ILE A 386 -1.44 18.28 -3.81
N ASN A 387 -0.62 18.41 -2.78
CA ASN A 387 0.65 19.15 -2.87
C ASN A 387 1.84 18.26 -2.50
N TYR A 388 3.04 18.76 -2.78
CA TYR A 388 4.28 18.01 -2.61
C TYR A 388 4.71 17.81 -1.15
N TYR A 389 4.20 18.58 -0.20
CA TYR A 389 4.76 18.64 1.17
C TYR A 389 3.82 18.14 2.27
N GLN A 390 2.52 17.99 1.97
CA GLN A 390 1.55 17.42 2.90
C GLN A 390 1.30 15.95 2.59
N ASP A 391 1.25 15.14 3.64
CA ASP A 391 0.95 13.71 3.53
C ASP A 391 -0.49 13.44 3.10
N GLN A 392 -1.42 14.39 3.30
CA GLN A 392 -2.83 14.22 2.99
C GLN A 392 -3.35 15.29 2.01
N PRO A 393 -4.22 14.92 1.05
CA PRO A 393 -4.95 15.87 0.23
C PRO A 393 -5.89 16.74 1.07
N SER A 394 -6.25 17.90 0.54
CA SER A 394 -7.20 18.82 1.18
C SER A 394 -8.24 19.31 0.17
N GLN A 395 -9.47 19.53 0.62
CA GLN A 395 -10.45 20.30 -0.16
C GLN A 395 -10.29 21.79 0.16
N VAL A 396 -10.06 22.62 -0.86
CA VAL A 396 -9.86 24.07 -0.74
C VAL A 396 -10.92 24.85 -1.49
N LYS A 397 -11.24 26.06 -1.03
CA LYS A 397 -12.08 27.01 -1.77
C LYS A 397 -11.20 27.95 -2.59
N ARG A 398 -11.60 28.17 -3.84
CA ARG A 398 -10.89 29.01 -4.81
C ARG A 398 -11.89 29.79 -5.63
N ASN A 399 -11.50 30.96 -6.11
CA ASN A 399 -12.37 31.76 -6.96
C ASN A 399 -12.75 30.95 -8.22
N ALA A 400 -14.03 30.95 -8.61
CA ALA A 400 -14.52 30.18 -9.75
C ALA A 400 -13.93 30.62 -11.11
N LYS A 401 -13.29 31.80 -11.17
CA LYS A 401 -12.53 32.29 -12.33
C LYS A 401 -11.11 31.74 -12.43
N ASN A 402 -10.59 31.13 -11.36
CA ASN A 402 -9.32 30.42 -11.43
C ASN A 402 -9.45 29.25 -12.39
N GLU A 403 -8.33 28.70 -12.84
CA GLU A 403 -8.33 27.57 -13.75
C GLU A 403 -7.50 26.42 -13.19
N PHE A 404 -8.12 25.25 -13.10
CA PHE A 404 -7.54 24.01 -12.58
C PHE A 404 -7.83 22.84 -13.51
N SER A 405 -7.12 21.73 -13.30
CA SER A 405 -7.38 20.52 -14.06
C SER A 405 -8.78 19.97 -13.77
N VAL A 406 -9.34 19.28 -14.76
CA VAL A 406 -10.61 18.55 -14.63
C VAL A 406 -10.32 17.05 -14.75
N ARG A 407 -10.91 16.29 -13.83
CA ARG A 407 -10.98 14.83 -13.88
C ARG A 407 -12.41 14.43 -13.70
N CYS A 408 -13.04 13.99 -14.78
CA CYS A 408 -14.41 13.53 -14.70
C CYS A 408 -14.46 12.16 -14.02
N VAL A 409 -15.57 11.90 -13.35
CA VAL A 409 -15.88 10.64 -12.69
C VAL A 409 -17.22 10.12 -13.21
N LYS A 410 -17.45 8.82 -13.08
CA LYS A 410 -18.67 8.14 -13.47
C LYS A 410 -19.04 7.11 -12.39
N ASP A 411 -20.34 7.05 -12.09
CA ASP A 411 -20.95 6.11 -11.13
C ASP A 411 -21.09 4.68 -11.66
#